data_AF-A0A017S418-F1
#
_entry.id   AF-A0A017S418-F1
#
_cell.length_a   1.000
_cell.length_b   1.000
_cell.length_c   1.000
_cell.angle_alpha   90.00
_cell.angle_beta   90.00
_cell.angle_gamma   90.00
#
_symmetry.space_group_name_H-M   'P 1'
#
loop_
_entity.id
_entity.type
_entity.pdbx_description
1 polymer ?
#
loop_
_entity_poly.entity_id
_entity_poly.type
_entity_poly.pdbx_seq_one_letter_code
_entity_poly.pdbx_strand_id
1 'polypeptide(L)'
;METRLRKITDANSFRNGSAKRPADISPQSPPFSIRLLTSGDYSYHAHKLLQEDLSFQFLLSASFRTDSDDVVASGRRPPLNCIKRELNLERLDKIMHWLWIAGRPMPPRPLHYQILLSRKIFITERMDMHLVWTTGRMFLKPTPRFLLEPQFWTDYLSCARGCHCPKRALGFLFSYAALIMHESDFRIAKEKHLLPEELQWQGWRTFVDQLDTEHIYPEIDARFAYGELRLGRLNKIYRLSQNAFMCGYMPQWDHYKGFFQDNLAWLASATVYIALVLTAM
;
A
#
# COMPACT_ATOMS: atom_id res chain seq x y z
N MET A 1 -21.29 -5.53 9.79
CA MET A 1 -19.86 -5.37 10.19
C MET A 1 -19.17 -6.74 10.31
N GLU A 2 -19.81 -7.74 10.93
CA GLU A 2 -19.29 -9.11 11.01
C GLU A 2 -19.17 -9.85 9.67
N THR A 3 -20.10 -9.66 8.73
CA THR A 3 -20.17 -10.44 7.48
C THR A 3 -18.94 -10.27 6.57
N ARG A 4 -18.27 -9.11 6.64
CA ARG A 4 -17.11 -8.79 5.77
C ARG A 4 -15.78 -9.19 6.41
N LEU A 5 -15.66 -9.06 7.73
CA LEU A 5 -14.51 -9.60 8.48
C LEU A 5 -14.52 -11.13 8.42
N ARG A 6 -15.69 -11.80 8.52
CA ARG A 6 -15.82 -13.25 8.34
C ARG A 6 -15.26 -13.73 7.00
N LYS A 7 -15.60 -13.06 5.89
CA LYS A 7 -15.02 -13.35 4.55
C LYS A 7 -13.47 -13.26 4.50
N ILE A 8 -12.85 -12.42 5.34
CA ILE A 8 -11.39 -12.27 5.43
C ILE A 8 -10.77 -13.30 6.38
N THR A 9 -11.42 -13.60 7.52
CA THR A 9 -10.95 -14.61 8.48
C THR A 9 -11.13 -16.04 8.00
N ASP A 10 -12.21 -16.34 7.26
CA ASP A 10 -12.47 -17.68 6.72
C ASP A 10 -11.46 -18.06 5.63
N ALA A 11 -10.92 -17.06 4.90
CA ALA A 11 -9.83 -17.27 3.95
C ALA A 11 -8.48 -17.60 4.64
N ASN A 12 -8.30 -17.23 5.91
CA ASN A 12 -7.09 -17.48 6.69
C ASN A 12 -7.16 -18.73 7.58
N SER A 13 -8.36 -19.29 7.83
CA SER A 13 -8.52 -20.48 8.70
C SER A 13 -8.30 -21.82 7.99
N PHE A 14 -8.27 -21.85 6.64
CA PHE A 14 -7.90 -23.03 5.85
C PHE A 14 -6.37 -23.20 5.73
N ARG A 15 -5.66 -23.36 6.86
CA ARG A 15 -4.26 -23.82 6.88
C ARG A 15 -4.03 -24.79 8.01
N ASN A 16 -4.49 -26.03 7.84
CA ASN A 16 -3.88 -27.22 8.40
C ASN A 16 -4.44 -28.46 7.69
N GLY A 17 -3.67 -29.02 6.74
CA GLY A 17 -4.08 -30.23 6.02
C GLY A 17 -3.16 -30.62 4.87
N SER A 18 -2.21 -31.50 5.17
CA SER A 18 -1.54 -32.46 4.27
C SER A 18 -0.64 -31.94 3.13
N ALA A 19 0.65 -32.26 3.27
CA ALA A 19 1.68 -32.08 2.25
C ALA A 19 1.49 -33.06 1.07
N LYS A 20 1.31 -32.53 -0.15
CA LYS A 20 1.41 -33.26 -1.42
C LYS A 20 2.44 -32.59 -2.33
N ARG A 21 3.25 -33.42 -2.99
CA ARG A 21 4.43 -33.10 -3.85
C ARG A 21 4.13 -32.07 -4.96
N PRO A 22 5.13 -31.32 -5.46
CA PRO A 22 4.93 -30.29 -6.47
C PRO A 22 4.63 -30.90 -7.84
N ALA A 23 3.35 -30.90 -8.21
CA ALA A 23 2.90 -30.94 -9.60
C ALA A 23 2.93 -29.51 -10.17
N ASP A 24 3.47 -29.41 -11.38
CA ASP A 24 3.38 -28.37 -12.41
C ASP A 24 2.87 -26.98 -11.98
N ILE A 25 3.74 -25.97 -12.05
CA ILE A 25 3.42 -24.57 -11.73
C ILE A 25 2.87 -23.94 -13.00
N SER A 26 1.53 -23.87 -13.12
CA SER A 26 0.93 -22.96 -14.08
C SER A 26 1.17 -21.50 -13.61
N PRO A 27 1.73 -20.63 -14.47
CA PRO A 27 1.87 -19.21 -14.13
C PRO A 27 0.47 -18.61 -13.93
N GLN A 28 0.30 -17.84 -12.86
CA GLN A 28 -0.95 -17.12 -12.63
C GLN A 28 -1.12 -16.08 -13.74
N SER A 29 -2.27 -16.08 -14.41
CA SER A 29 -2.57 -15.08 -15.43
C SER A 29 -2.61 -13.68 -14.80
N PRO A 30 -2.15 -12.64 -15.51
CA PRO A 30 -2.22 -11.28 -15.00
C PRO A 30 -3.68 -10.85 -14.80
N PRO A 31 -3.96 -9.97 -13.83
CA PRO A 31 -5.34 -9.55 -13.52
C PRO A 31 -5.96 -8.63 -14.58
N PHE A 32 -5.18 -8.18 -15.55
CA PHE A 32 -5.63 -7.34 -16.66
C PHE A 32 -4.75 -7.59 -17.88
N SER A 33 -5.27 -7.29 -19.07
CA SER A 33 -4.61 -7.50 -20.37
C SER A 33 -4.34 -6.19 -21.12
N ILE A 34 -4.95 -5.08 -20.70
CA ILE A 34 -4.76 -3.78 -21.32
C ILE A 34 -3.35 -3.22 -21.07
N ARG A 35 -2.71 -2.70 -22.12
CA ARG A 35 -1.49 -1.90 -21.99
C ARG A 35 -1.86 -0.43 -21.81
N LEU A 36 -1.66 0.06 -20.59
CA LEU A 36 -2.04 1.41 -20.19
C LEU A 36 -1.00 2.48 -20.50
N LEU A 37 0.27 2.09 -20.59
CA LEU A 37 1.37 2.97 -20.93
C LEU A 37 1.49 2.99 -22.46
N THR A 38 0.88 3.99 -23.10
CA THR A 38 1.09 4.19 -24.54
C THR A 38 2.56 4.56 -24.75
N SER A 39 3.24 3.84 -25.64
CA SER A 39 4.65 4.08 -26.00
C SER A 39 4.75 5.36 -26.84
N GLY A 40 4.46 6.51 -26.23
CA GLY A 40 4.70 7.82 -26.80
C GLY A 40 6.16 8.21 -26.56
N ASP A 41 6.89 8.45 -27.64
CA ASP A 41 8.10 9.26 -27.73
C ASP A 41 9.44 8.76 -27.15
N TYR A 42 9.54 7.54 -26.63
CA TYR A 42 10.86 6.92 -26.37
C TYR A 42 11.45 6.18 -27.60
N SER A 43 10.71 6.11 -28.71
CA SER A 43 11.05 5.29 -29.88
C SER A 43 12.20 5.86 -30.73
N TYR A 44 12.51 7.15 -30.67
CA TYR A 44 13.54 7.73 -31.57
C TYR A 44 14.99 7.48 -31.14
N HIS A 45 15.25 7.13 -29.87
CA HIS A 45 16.61 6.81 -29.40
C HIS A 45 16.81 5.35 -28.99
N ALA A 46 15.74 4.57 -28.83
CA ALA A 46 15.81 3.19 -28.35
C ALA A 46 15.95 2.13 -29.47
N HIS A 47 15.94 2.51 -30.75
CA HIS A 47 16.01 1.54 -31.86
C HIS A 47 17.40 0.91 -32.10
N LYS A 48 18.38 1.10 -31.20
CA LYS A 48 19.73 0.54 -31.38
C LYS A 48 20.33 -0.17 -30.16
N LEU A 49 19.53 -0.57 -29.18
CA LEU A 49 19.99 -1.45 -28.12
C LEU A 49 19.11 -2.70 -28.04
N LEU A 50 19.58 -3.69 -28.78
CA LEU A 50 19.33 -5.13 -28.68
C LEU A 50 18.60 -5.64 -27.42
N GLN A 51 17.64 -6.51 -27.72
CA GLN A 51 17.19 -7.67 -26.96
C GLN A 51 16.17 -7.45 -25.83
N GLU A 52 15.15 -8.30 -25.87
CA GLU A 52 13.82 -8.24 -25.21
C GLU A 52 13.81 -8.20 -23.66
N ASP A 53 14.97 -8.19 -22.99
CA ASP A 53 15.10 -8.22 -21.52
C ASP A 53 15.41 -6.86 -20.85
N LEU A 54 15.67 -5.80 -21.64
CA LEU A 54 16.00 -4.46 -21.12
C LEU A 54 14.78 -3.56 -20.88
N SER A 55 13.58 -3.97 -21.30
CA SER A 55 12.38 -3.13 -21.35
C SER A 55 11.85 -2.71 -19.97
N PHE A 56 11.91 -3.60 -18.97
CA PHE A 56 11.32 -3.34 -17.65
C PHE A 56 12.26 -2.63 -16.66
N GLN A 57 13.55 -2.49 -16.98
CA GLN A 57 14.54 -1.86 -16.08
C GLN A 57 14.24 -0.38 -15.87
N PHE A 58 13.75 0.30 -16.90
CA PHE A 58 13.34 1.71 -16.83
C PHE A 58 12.10 1.94 -15.95
N LEU A 59 11.36 0.88 -15.60
CA LEU A 59 10.17 0.98 -14.75
C LEU A 59 10.49 0.89 -13.26
N LEU A 60 11.71 0.48 -12.90
CA LEU A 60 12.17 0.34 -11.52
C LEU A 60 12.89 1.61 -11.04
N SER A 61 12.93 1.79 -9.73
CA SER A 61 13.67 2.87 -9.09
C SER A 61 15.17 2.80 -9.40
N ALA A 62 15.83 3.95 -9.56
CA ALA A 62 17.25 4.02 -9.94
C ALA A 62 18.20 3.33 -8.92
N SER A 63 17.85 3.36 -7.64
CA SER A 63 18.65 2.75 -6.57
C SER A 63 17.78 2.42 -5.37
N PHE A 64 18.30 1.58 -4.47
CA PHE A 64 17.68 1.26 -3.21
C PHE A 64 18.75 1.13 -2.11
N ARG A 65 18.33 1.36 -0.85
CA ARG A 65 19.17 1.09 0.32
C ARG A 65 19.21 -0.40 0.71
N THR A 66 20.32 -0.95 1.15
CA THR A 66 20.36 -2.30 1.74
C THR A 66 19.96 -2.26 3.21
N ASP A 67 19.87 -3.44 3.85
CA ASP A 67 19.68 -3.55 5.29
C ASP A 67 20.91 -3.10 6.09
N SER A 68 22.08 -3.03 5.43
CA SER A 68 23.32 -2.45 5.95
C SER A 68 23.40 -0.92 5.74
N ASP A 69 22.32 -0.27 5.34
CA ASP A 69 22.23 1.16 5.00
C ASP A 69 23.09 1.62 3.80
N ASP A 70 23.67 0.70 3.04
CA ASP A 70 24.41 1.00 1.80
C ASP A 70 23.45 1.34 0.65
N VAL A 71 23.89 2.13 -0.33
CA VAL A 71 23.09 2.47 -1.51
C VAL A 71 23.56 1.63 -2.70
N VAL A 72 22.64 0.85 -3.27
CA VAL A 72 22.90 -0.02 -4.41
C VAL A 72 22.07 0.44 -5.60
N ALA A 73 22.73 0.64 -6.74
CA ALA A 73 22.04 0.93 -8.00
C ALA A 73 21.21 -0.28 -8.42
N SER A 74 20.02 -0.02 -8.96
CA SER A 74 19.20 -1.05 -9.62
C SER A 74 19.87 -1.39 -10.96
N GLY A 75 20.92 -2.21 -10.91
CA GLY A 75 21.73 -2.59 -12.07
C GLY A 75 21.00 -3.53 -13.06
N ARG A 76 21.73 -4.00 -14.08
CA ARG A 76 21.27 -4.79 -15.26
C ARG A 76 20.57 -6.13 -14.98
N ARG A 77 20.29 -6.51 -13.73
CA ARG A 77 19.54 -7.74 -13.38
C ARG A 77 18.31 -7.35 -12.57
N PRO A 78 17.16 -8.00 -12.80
CA PRO A 78 15.95 -7.70 -12.05
C PRO A 78 16.14 -8.08 -10.58
N PRO A 79 16.26 -7.10 -9.66
CA PRO A 79 16.44 -7.44 -8.26
C PRO A 79 15.04 -7.76 -7.74
N LEU A 80 14.69 -9.04 -7.63
CA LEU A 80 13.51 -9.47 -6.84
C LEU A 80 13.49 -8.78 -5.46
N ASN A 81 14.66 -8.42 -4.93
CA ASN A 81 14.83 -7.63 -3.72
C ASN A 81 14.24 -6.21 -3.82
N CYS A 82 14.38 -5.52 -4.96
CA CYS A 82 13.76 -4.22 -5.20
C CYS A 82 12.24 -4.34 -5.16
N ILE A 83 11.67 -5.31 -5.88
CA ILE A 83 10.22 -5.56 -5.91
C ILE A 83 9.70 -5.94 -4.51
N LYS A 84 10.38 -6.86 -3.82
CA LYS A 84 10.03 -7.24 -2.45
C LYS A 84 10.02 -6.05 -1.50
N ARG A 85 10.97 -5.13 -1.67
CA ARG A 85 11.06 -3.92 -0.86
C ARG A 85 9.99 -2.90 -1.21
N GLU A 86 9.73 -2.72 -2.50
CA GLU A 86 8.71 -1.83 -3.04
C GLU A 86 7.31 -2.25 -2.60
N LEU A 87 7.07 -3.56 -2.44
CA LEU A 87 5.82 -4.15 -1.94
C LEU A 87 5.94 -4.63 -0.48
N ASN A 88 6.86 -4.06 0.31
CA ASN A 88 7.08 -4.47 1.70
C ASN A 88 5.96 -3.94 2.63
N LEU A 89 5.30 -4.87 3.33
CA LEU A 89 4.30 -4.61 4.37
C LEU A 89 4.64 -5.23 5.73
N GLU A 90 5.86 -5.74 5.94
CA GLU A 90 6.26 -6.49 7.13
C GLU A 90 5.95 -5.75 8.44
N ARG A 91 6.14 -4.43 8.47
CA ARG A 91 5.85 -3.61 9.66
C ARG A 91 4.38 -3.59 10.01
N LEU A 92 3.51 -3.70 9.01
CA LEU A 92 2.06 -3.74 9.19
C LEU A 92 1.56 -5.13 9.48
N ASP A 93 2.16 -6.14 8.86
CA ASP A 93 1.84 -7.55 9.11
C ASP A 93 2.00 -7.89 10.60
N LYS A 94 3.06 -7.36 11.25
CA LYS A 94 3.29 -7.49 12.69
C LYS A 94 2.16 -6.92 13.56
N ILE A 95 1.46 -5.89 13.09
CA ILE A 95 0.39 -5.20 13.82
C ILE A 95 -0.99 -5.41 13.19
N MET A 96 -1.12 -6.35 12.25
CA MET A 96 -2.34 -6.57 11.45
C MET A 96 -3.58 -6.75 12.32
N HIS A 97 -3.45 -7.54 13.40
CA HIS A 97 -4.51 -7.82 14.36
C HIS A 97 -4.98 -6.60 15.17
N TRP A 98 -4.21 -5.51 15.21
CA TRP A 98 -4.58 -4.26 15.86
C TRP A 98 -5.06 -3.17 14.87
N LEU A 99 -5.02 -3.42 13.55
CA LEU A 99 -5.35 -2.38 12.56
C LEU A 99 -6.78 -1.85 12.68
N TRP A 100 -7.71 -2.63 13.23
CA TRP A 100 -9.08 -2.18 13.53
C TRP A 100 -9.12 -1.00 14.51
N ILE A 101 -8.09 -0.83 15.35
CA ILE A 101 -7.93 0.36 16.19
C ILE A 101 -7.56 1.56 15.31
N ALA A 102 -6.67 1.38 14.34
CA ALA A 102 -6.16 2.46 13.49
C ALA A 102 -7.10 2.89 12.36
N GLY A 103 -7.99 2.02 11.89
CA GLY A 103 -8.93 2.33 10.82
C GLY A 103 -10.05 1.30 10.70
N ARG A 104 -11.08 1.66 9.92
CA ARG A 104 -12.22 0.79 9.66
C ARG A 104 -11.95 -0.08 8.42
N PRO A 105 -12.42 -1.34 8.37
CA PRO A 105 -12.28 -2.22 7.22
C PRO A 105 -13.25 -1.82 6.09
N MET A 106 -12.94 -0.69 5.45
CA MET A 106 -13.68 -0.15 4.32
C MET A 106 -12.68 0.35 3.26
N PRO A 107 -13.04 0.31 1.96
CA PRO A 107 -12.19 0.91 0.92
C PRO A 107 -11.96 2.41 1.21
N PRO A 108 -10.84 2.97 0.72
CA PRO A 108 -10.55 4.39 0.93
C PRO A 108 -11.57 5.27 0.23
N ARG A 109 -11.82 6.47 0.78
CA ARG A 109 -12.71 7.43 0.14
C ARG A 109 -12.03 8.09 -1.06
N PRO A 110 -12.79 8.47 -2.11
CA PRO A 110 -12.24 9.08 -3.34
C PRO A 110 -11.43 10.35 -3.09
N LEU A 111 -10.52 10.68 -4.01
CA LEU A 111 -9.56 11.79 -3.86
C LEU A 111 -10.21 13.16 -3.66
N HIS A 112 -11.26 13.50 -4.42
CA HIS A 112 -11.99 14.75 -4.27
C HIS A 112 -12.56 14.87 -2.84
N TYR A 113 -13.03 13.76 -2.26
CA TYR A 113 -13.54 13.74 -0.89
C TYR A 113 -12.41 13.93 0.14
N GLN A 114 -11.22 13.41 -0.11
CA GLN A 114 -10.06 13.67 0.76
C GLN A 114 -9.73 15.18 0.79
N ILE A 115 -9.85 15.86 -0.34
CA ILE A 115 -9.66 17.32 -0.43
C ILE A 115 -10.76 18.06 0.34
N LEU A 116 -12.03 17.62 0.24
CA LEU A 116 -13.14 18.17 1.03
C LEU A 116 -12.91 18.03 2.54
N LEU A 117 -12.27 16.94 2.98
CA LEU A 117 -11.83 16.77 4.37
C LEU A 117 -10.61 17.63 4.75
N SER A 118 -10.20 18.58 3.90
CA SER A 118 -9.03 19.44 4.09
C SER A 118 -7.73 18.66 4.27
N ARG A 119 -7.61 17.48 3.63
CA ARG A 119 -6.38 16.68 3.65
C ARG A 119 -5.53 17.03 2.44
N LYS A 120 -4.32 17.54 2.68
CA LYS A 120 -3.30 17.68 1.65
C LYS A 120 -2.67 16.32 1.35
N ILE A 121 -2.55 15.99 0.06
CA ILE A 121 -1.92 14.76 -0.40
C ILE A 121 -0.39 14.93 -0.38
N PHE A 122 0.30 13.96 0.21
CA PHE A 122 1.77 13.88 0.28
C PHE A 122 2.24 12.56 -0.34
N ILE A 123 3.26 12.64 -1.18
CA ILE A 123 3.87 11.48 -1.84
C ILE A 123 4.74 10.71 -0.83
N THR A 124 4.62 9.39 -0.83
CA THR A 124 5.50 8.47 -0.07
C THR A 124 5.88 7.29 -0.94
N GLU A 125 7.16 6.93 -1.05
CA GLU A 125 7.52 5.69 -1.75
C GLU A 125 7.33 4.43 -0.90
N ARG A 126 7.02 4.59 0.38
CA ARG A 126 6.81 3.44 1.26
C ARG A 126 5.40 2.89 1.14
N MET A 127 5.33 1.60 0.84
CA MET A 127 4.08 0.86 0.70
C MET A 127 3.26 0.80 1.99
N ASP A 128 3.96 0.70 3.13
CA ASP A 128 3.36 0.62 4.45
C ASP A 128 2.70 1.95 4.89
N MET A 129 3.08 3.06 4.27
CA MET A 129 2.52 4.40 4.49
C MET A 129 1.40 4.76 3.50
N HIS A 130 1.13 3.96 2.47
CA HIS A 130 0.03 4.22 1.54
C HIS A 130 -1.32 4.20 2.29
N LEU A 131 -2.15 5.23 2.07
CA LEU A 131 -3.44 5.51 2.74
C LEU A 131 -3.36 5.83 4.24
N VAL A 132 -2.17 6.07 4.77
CA VAL A 132 -2.01 6.56 6.13
C VAL A 132 -2.27 8.06 6.16
N TRP A 133 -3.04 8.54 7.13
CA TRP A 133 -3.37 9.96 7.26
C TRP A 133 -3.16 10.48 8.68
N THR A 134 -2.94 11.78 8.78
CA THR A 134 -2.84 12.54 10.02
C THR A 134 -3.58 13.88 9.85
N THR A 135 -3.56 14.74 10.85
CA THR A 135 -4.23 16.04 10.81
C THR A 135 -3.82 16.84 9.57
N GLY A 136 -4.76 17.03 8.65
CA GLY A 136 -4.58 17.79 7.41
C GLY A 136 -3.67 17.15 6.35
N ARG A 137 -3.21 15.90 6.52
CA ARG A 137 -2.27 15.25 5.57
C ARG A 137 -2.65 13.81 5.31
N MET A 138 -2.56 13.37 4.06
CA MET A 138 -2.72 11.98 3.64
C MET A 138 -1.52 11.55 2.82
N PHE A 139 -0.92 10.42 3.17
CA PHE A 139 0.23 9.86 2.50
C PHE A 139 -0.23 8.86 1.44
N LEU A 140 0.15 9.11 0.19
CA LEU A 140 -0.16 8.25 -0.94
C LEU A 140 1.14 7.89 -1.67
N LYS A 141 1.31 6.59 -1.90
CA LYS A 141 2.35 6.07 -2.79
C LYS A 141 1.90 6.19 -4.25
N PRO A 142 2.64 6.88 -5.14
CA PRO A 142 2.36 6.93 -6.57
C PRO A 142 2.31 5.53 -7.17
N THR A 143 1.48 5.34 -8.20
CA THR A 143 1.35 4.04 -8.86
C THR A 143 2.65 3.69 -9.59
N PRO A 144 3.39 2.64 -9.16
CA PRO A 144 4.60 2.23 -9.86
C PRO A 144 4.26 1.76 -11.27
N ARG A 145 5.01 2.24 -12.27
CA ARG A 145 4.74 1.98 -13.69
C ARG A 145 4.75 0.49 -14.01
N PHE A 146 5.63 -0.28 -13.36
CA PHE A 146 5.71 -1.72 -13.55
C PHE A 146 4.44 -2.48 -13.14
N LEU A 147 3.63 -1.94 -12.21
CA LEU A 147 2.36 -2.59 -11.83
C LEU A 147 1.27 -2.41 -12.88
N LEU A 148 1.42 -1.47 -13.81
CA LEU A 148 0.46 -1.20 -14.90
C LEU A 148 0.81 -1.96 -16.19
N GLU A 149 1.89 -2.75 -16.19
CA GLU A 149 2.33 -3.54 -17.34
C GLU A 149 2.00 -5.02 -17.13
N PRO A 150 1.09 -5.63 -17.92
CA PRO A 150 0.65 -7.02 -17.72
C PRO A 150 1.77 -8.05 -17.77
N GLN A 151 2.77 -7.84 -18.63
CA GLN A 151 3.90 -8.78 -18.79
C GLN A 151 4.73 -8.89 -17.51
N PHE A 152 4.90 -7.78 -16.80
CA PHE A 152 5.65 -7.75 -15.54
C PHE A 152 5.03 -8.65 -14.46
N TRP A 153 3.69 -8.81 -14.47
CA TRP A 153 3.00 -9.69 -13.53
C TRP A 153 3.38 -11.16 -13.76
N THR A 154 3.34 -11.59 -15.02
CA THR A 154 3.71 -12.96 -15.41
C THR A 154 5.17 -13.24 -15.05
N ASP A 155 6.07 -12.30 -15.32
CA ASP A 155 7.51 -12.51 -15.22
C ASP A 155 8.04 -12.40 -13.78
N TYR A 156 7.49 -11.50 -12.96
CA TYR A 156 8.05 -11.15 -11.64
C TYR A 156 7.10 -11.30 -10.46
N LEU A 157 5.78 -11.29 -10.66
CA LEU A 157 4.80 -11.42 -9.58
C LEU A 157 4.21 -12.83 -9.46
N SER A 158 4.42 -13.69 -10.47
CA SER A 158 4.17 -15.14 -10.45
C SER A 158 5.15 -15.87 -9.53
N CYS A 159 5.14 -15.56 -8.24
CA CYS A 159 6.03 -16.19 -7.28
C CYS A 159 5.53 -17.58 -6.86
N ALA A 160 6.45 -18.42 -6.40
CA ALA A 160 6.15 -19.76 -5.88
C ALA A 160 5.07 -19.73 -4.77
N ARG A 161 4.38 -20.88 -4.57
CA ARG A 161 3.28 -21.04 -3.60
C ARG A 161 3.66 -20.45 -2.23
N GLY A 162 2.96 -19.40 -1.82
CA GLY A 162 3.15 -18.72 -0.53
C GLY A 162 3.65 -17.27 -0.59
N CYS A 163 4.04 -16.73 -1.76
CA CYS A 163 4.30 -15.29 -1.87
C CYS A 163 3.00 -14.50 -1.77
N HIS A 164 2.98 -13.47 -0.92
CA HIS A 164 1.89 -12.51 -0.83
C HIS A 164 2.01 -11.39 -1.88
N CYS A 165 3.04 -11.45 -2.71
CA CYS A 165 3.47 -10.45 -3.69
C CYS A 165 2.36 -10.06 -4.68
N PRO A 166 1.69 -11.01 -5.38
CA PRO A 166 0.58 -10.67 -6.27
C PRO A 166 -0.63 -10.11 -5.49
N LYS A 167 -0.94 -10.67 -4.31
CA LYS A 167 -2.04 -10.18 -3.46
C LYS A 167 -1.83 -8.74 -2.98
N ARG A 168 -0.58 -8.38 -2.65
CA ARG A 168 -0.20 -7.03 -2.23
C ARG A 168 -0.26 -6.04 -3.38
N ALA A 169 0.27 -6.42 -4.54
CA ALA A 169 0.18 -5.62 -5.76
C ALA A 169 -1.28 -5.38 -6.16
N LEU A 170 -2.11 -6.42 -6.14
CA LEU A 170 -3.53 -6.33 -6.48
C LEU A 170 -4.30 -5.45 -5.49
N GLY A 171 -4.04 -5.61 -4.19
CA GLY A 171 -4.64 -4.77 -3.15
C GLY A 171 -4.27 -3.29 -3.28
N PHE A 172 -3.06 -2.98 -3.75
CA PHE A 172 -2.65 -1.62 -4.06
C PHE A 172 -3.34 -1.05 -5.31
N LEU A 173 -3.52 -1.85 -6.36
CA LEU A 173 -4.27 -1.40 -7.53
C LEU A 173 -5.75 -1.16 -7.15
N PHE A 174 -6.31 -2.03 -6.31
CA PHE A 174 -7.65 -1.87 -5.76
C PHE A 174 -7.82 -0.58 -4.96
N SER A 175 -6.84 -0.19 -4.13
CA SER A 175 -6.94 1.08 -3.42
C SER A 175 -7.00 2.27 -4.36
N TYR A 176 -6.27 2.23 -5.48
CA TYR A 176 -6.36 3.26 -6.51
C TYR A 176 -7.70 3.25 -7.26
N ALA A 177 -8.25 2.08 -7.57
CA ALA A 177 -9.61 1.97 -8.13
C ALA A 177 -10.65 2.64 -7.21
N ALA A 178 -10.52 2.49 -5.89
CA ALA A 178 -11.39 3.14 -4.90
C ALA A 178 -11.12 4.65 -4.73
N LEU A 179 -9.85 5.09 -4.85
CA LEU A 179 -9.46 6.49 -4.78
C LEU A 179 -9.91 7.29 -6.02
N ILE A 180 -9.90 6.66 -7.20
CA ILE A 180 -10.12 7.30 -8.50
C ILE A 180 -11.44 6.79 -9.09
N MET A 181 -12.54 7.28 -8.53
CA MET A 181 -13.90 6.87 -8.89
C MET A 181 -14.47 7.73 -10.02
N HIS A 182 -14.17 9.03 -10.01
CA HIS A 182 -14.68 9.98 -11.00
C HIS A 182 -13.56 10.56 -11.85
N GLU A 183 -13.92 11.15 -12.99
CA GLU A 183 -12.97 11.82 -13.86
C GLU A 183 -12.29 13.02 -13.17
N SER A 184 -12.98 13.69 -12.24
CA SER A 184 -12.37 14.71 -11.38
C SER A 184 -11.26 14.14 -10.50
N ASP A 185 -11.45 12.95 -9.93
CA ASP A 185 -10.42 12.25 -9.15
C ASP A 185 -9.22 11.90 -10.01
N PHE A 186 -9.47 11.48 -11.25
CA PHE A 186 -8.42 11.17 -12.21
C PHE A 186 -7.56 12.40 -12.50
N ARG A 187 -8.17 13.57 -12.75
CA ARG A 187 -7.44 14.82 -12.95
C ARG A 187 -6.65 15.24 -11.71
N ILE A 188 -7.22 15.09 -10.51
CA ILE A 188 -6.52 15.33 -9.24
C ILE A 188 -5.31 14.40 -9.10
N ALA A 189 -5.47 13.11 -9.41
CA ALA A 189 -4.39 12.14 -9.33
C ALA A 189 -3.22 12.49 -10.27
N LYS A 190 -3.54 12.98 -11.48
CA LYS A 190 -2.54 13.46 -12.45
C LYS A 190 -1.85 14.74 -11.95
N GLU A 191 -2.60 15.71 -11.46
CA GLU A 191 -2.06 16.95 -10.88
C GLU A 191 -1.11 16.68 -9.71
N LYS A 192 -1.39 15.63 -8.92
CA LYS A 192 -0.54 15.21 -7.80
C LYS A 192 0.54 14.20 -8.17
N HIS A 193 0.75 13.94 -9.47
CA HIS A 193 1.73 12.97 -9.98
C HIS A 193 1.61 11.56 -9.37
N LEU A 194 0.38 11.16 -9.01
CA LEU A 194 0.11 9.82 -8.49
C LEU A 194 -0.02 8.78 -9.61
N LEU A 195 -0.41 9.22 -10.80
CA LEU A 195 -0.54 8.40 -12.00
C LEU A 195 0.47 8.85 -13.07
N PRO A 196 0.93 7.93 -13.95
CA PRO A 196 1.78 8.28 -15.09
C PRO A 196 1.10 9.28 -16.04
N GLU A 197 1.88 10.15 -16.68
CA GLU A 197 1.39 11.22 -17.56
C GLU A 197 0.76 10.71 -18.86
N GLU A 198 1.13 9.51 -19.27
CA GLU A 198 0.66 8.86 -20.49
C GLU A 198 -0.74 8.26 -20.32
N LEU A 199 -1.10 7.93 -19.07
CA LEU A 199 -2.37 7.28 -18.74
C LEU A 199 -3.56 8.19 -19.06
N GLN A 200 -4.55 7.64 -19.78
CA GLN A 200 -5.80 8.30 -20.15
C GLN A 200 -6.99 7.75 -19.35
N TRP A 201 -8.05 8.56 -19.19
CA TRP A 201 -9.25 8.19 -18.45
C TRP A 201 -9.93 6.93 -19.00
N GLN A 202 -10.01 6.80 -20.34
CA GLN A 202 -10.63 5.64 -20.97
C GLN A 202 -9.87 4.35 -20.68
N GLY A 203 -8.53 4.39 -20.70
CA GLY A 203 -7.68 3.27 -20.32
C GLY A 203 -7.88 2.90 -18.84
N TRP A 204 -7.95 3.91 -17.97
CA TRP A 204 -8.23 3.70 -16.54
C TRP A 204 -9.57 3.00 -16.30
N ARG A 205 -10.64 3.39 -17.01
CA ARG A 205 -11.95 2.74 -16.90
C ARG A 205 -11.90 1.26 -17.29
N THR A 206 -11.29 0.94 -18.43
CA THR A 206 -11.13 -0.45 -18.88
C THR A 206 -10.28 -1.26 -17.91
N PHE A 207 -9.25 -0.65 -17.34
CA PHE A 207 -8.42 -1.30 -16.33
C PHE A 207 -9.19 -1.63 -15.05
N VAL A 208 -9.96 -0.69 -14.51
CA VAL A 208 -10.78 -0.93 -13.30
C VAL A 208 -11.82 -2.01 -13.55
N ASP A 209 -12.41 -2.07 -14.75
CA ASP A 209 -13.35 -3.11 -15.16
C ASP A 209 -12.69 -4.51 -15.16
N GLN A 210 -11.47 -4.62 -15.70
CA GLN A 210 -10.72 -5.89 -15.72
C GLN A 210 -10.28 -6.38 -14.32
N LEU A 211 -10.16 -5.50 -13.33
CA LEU A 211 -9.76 -5.87 -11.97
C LEU A 211 -10.85 -6.62 -11.18
N ASP A 212 -12.10 -6.69 -11.66
CA ASP A 212 -13.25 -7.30 -10.96
C ASP A 212 -13.36 -6.87 -9.47
N THR A 213 -13.53 -5.56 -9.27
CA THR A 213 -13.51 -4.95 -7.93
C THR A 213 -14.59 -5.49 -6.97
N GLU A 214 -15.63 -6.16 -7.47
CA GLU A 214 -16.72 -6.72 -6.66
C GLU A 214 -16.27 -7.96 -5.87
N HIS A 215 -15.44 -8.81 -6.48
CA HIS A 215 -15.03 -10.11 -5.92
C HIS A 215 -13.57 -10.13 -5.43
N ILE A 216 -12.88 -9.00 -5.47
CA ILE A 216 -11.42 -8.90 -5.27
C ILE A 216 -10.91 -9.24 -3.86
N TYR A 217 -11.76 -9.19 -2.83
CA TYR A 217 -11.34 -9.29 -1.41
C TYR A 217 -10.59 -10.57 -1.00
N PRO A 218 -10.91 -11.78 -1.50
CA PRO A 218 -10.15 -13.00 -1.21
C PRO A 218 -8.75 -13.04 -1.86
N GLU A 219 -8.58 -12.26 -2.94
CA GLU A 219 -7.37 -12.23 -3.76
C GLU A 219 -6.37 -11.17 -3.31
N ILE A 220 -6.82 -10.17 -2.54
CA ILE A 220 -5.94 -9.11 -2.01
C ILE A 220 -5.36 -9.44 -0.65
N ASP A 221 -4.27 -8.75 -0.30
CA ASP A 221 -3.70 -8.81 1.04
C ASP A 221 -4.64 -8.16 2.07
N ALA A 222 -4.75 -8.76 3.26
CA ALA A 222 -5.64 -8.31 4.34
C ALA A 222 -5.41 -6.85 4.75
N ARG A 223 -4.20 -6.31 4.51
CA ARG A 223 -3.91 -4.88 4.68
C ARG A 223 -4.91 -3.99 3.93
N PHE A 224 -5.21 -4.31 2.67
CA PHE A 224 -6.01 -3.44 1.80
C PHE A 224 -7.52 -3.56 2.04
N ALA A 225 -7.94 -4.44 2.95
CA ALA A 225 -9.29 -4.37 3.51
C ALA A 225 -9.49 -3.08 4.34
N TYR A 226 -8.41 -2.52 4.89
CA TYR A 226 -8.40 -1.24 5.59
C TYR A 226 -7.91 -0.16 4.65
N GLY A 227 -8.84 0.68 4.17
CA GLY A 227 -8.51 1.83 3.34
C GLY A 227 -7.73 2.88 4.12
N GLU A 228 -8.42 3.68 4.94
CA GLU A 228 -7.79 4.81 5.63
C GLU A 228 -7.31 4.46 7.05
N LEU A 229 -6.04 4.76 7.35
CA LEU A 229 -5.46 4.48 8.66
C LEU A 229 -4.87 5.71 9.33
N ARG A 230 -5.23 5.92 10.60
CA ARG A 230 -4.77 7.09 11.36
C ARG A 230 -3.36 6.86 11.90
N LEU A 231 -2.41 7.68 11.47
CA LEU A 231 -0.99 7.60 11.87
C LEU A 231 -0.81 7.65 13.39
N GLY A 232 -1.54 8.54 14.07
CA GLY A 232 -1.46 8.66 15.53
C GLY A 232 -1.83 7.36 16.26
N ARG A 233 -2.77 6.58 15.73
CA ARG A 233 -3.15 5.28 16.30
C ARG A 233 -2.15 4.20 15.94
N LEU A 234 -1.64 4.18 14.70
CA LEU A 234 -0.55 3.29 14.28
C LEU A 234 0.70 3.48 15.17
N ASN A 235 1.06 4.73 15.46
CA ASN A 235 2.18 5.05 16.36
C ASN A 235 1.97 4.47 17.77
N LYS A 236 0.76 4.59 18.33
CA LYS A 236 0.43 4.01 19.64
C LYS A 236 0.51 2.48 19.62
N ILE A 237 -0.12 1.84 18.64
CA ILE A 237 -0.10 0.38 18.47
C ILE A 237 1.34 -0.13 18.35
N TYR A 238 2.16 0.51 17.52
CA TYR A 238 3.53 0.07 17.29
C TYR A 238 4.40 0.21 18.56
N ARG A 239 4.28 1.34 19.29
CA ARG A 239 4.99 1.54 20.56
C ARG A 239 4.59 0.51 21.63
N LEU A 240 3.30 0.18 21.71
CA LEU A 240 2.76 -0.74 22.72
C LEU A 240 3.01 -2.22 22.38
N SER A 241 2.93 -2.61 21.12
CA SER A 241 3.03 -4.02 20.71
C SER A 241 4.43 -4.49 20.36
N GLN A 242 5.34 -3.60 19.96
CA GLN A 242 6.69 -3.95 19.51
C GLN A 242 7.78 -3.61 20.53
N ASN A 243 7.40 -3.24 21.77
CA ASN A 243 8.28 -2.73 22.84
C ASN A 243 9.22 -1.60 22.38
N ALA A 244 8.90 -0.94 21.27
CA ALA A 244 9.69 0.12 20.66
C ALA A 244 9.29 1.48 21.25
N PHE A 245 9.51 1.66 22.55
CA PHE A 245 9.09 2.86 23.28
C PHE A 245 9.65 4.16 22.66
N MET A 246 10.85 4.11 22.07
CA MET A 246 11.51 5.28 21.47
C MET A 246 11.22 5.49 19.98
N CYS A 247 10.92 4.44 19.22
CA CYS A 247 10.73 4.52 17.76
C CYS A 247 9.26 4.31 17.38
N GLY A 248 8.58 5.39 16.98
CA GLY A 248 7.24 5.34 16.41
C GLY A 248 7.19 4.70 15.02
N TYR A 249 5.98 4.49 14.49
CA TYR A 249 5.77 3.97 13.14
C TYR A 249 6.30 4.92 12.05
N MET A 250 6.29 6.23 12.32
CA MET A 250 7.06 7.23 11.60
C MET A 250 7.59 8.26 12.61
N PRO A 251 8.87 8.70 12.52
CA PRO A 251 9.37 9.81 13.33
C PRO A 251 8.53 11.05 13.01
N GLN A 252 7.81 11.55 13.99
CA GLN A 252 6.87 12.64 13.82
C GLN A 252 7.58 13.95 14.20
N TRP A 253 8.17 14.65 13.22
CA TRP A 253 8.97 15.86 13.49
C TRP A 253 8.15 17.10 13.90
N ASP A 254 6.84 17.18 13.64
CA ASP A 254 6.14 18.48 13.77
C ASP A 254 4.86 18.51 14.65
N HIS A 255 4.55 17.51 15.49
CA HIS A 255 3.24 17.48 16.16
C HIS A 255 3.28 17.07 17.63
N TYR A 256 4.07 17.77 18.44
CA TYR A 256 3.88 17.76 19.90
C TYR A 256 2.44 18.19 20.25
N LYS A 257 1.90 19.23 19.61
CA LYS A 257 0.54 19.77 19.84
C LYS A 257 -0.59 18.72 19.70
N GLY A 258 -0.53 17.87 18.68
CA GLY A 258 -1.57 16.86 18.43
C GLY A 258 -1.52 15.67 19.38
N PHE A 259 -0.32 15.28 19.84
CA PHE A 259 -0.18 14.25 20.88
C PHE A 259 -0.80 14.73 22.20
N PHE A 260 -0.60 15.99 22.58
CA PHE A 260 -1.21 16.53 23.79
C PHE A 260 -2.73 16.63 23.65
N GLN A 261 -3.28 17.08 22.53
CA GLN A 261 -4.74 17.19 22.37
C GLN A 261 -5.46 15.83 22.39
N ASP A 262 -4.94 14.82 21.70
CA ASP A 262 -5.57 13.49 21.64
C ASP A 262 -5.36 12.65 22.93
N ASN A 263 -4.37 13.00 23.77
CA ASN A 263 -4.10 12.30 25.03
C ASN A 263 -4.43 13.13 26.27
N LEU A 264 -4.77 14.42 26.15
CA LEU A 264 -5.09 15.30 27.27
C LEU A 264 -6.26 14.76 28.07
N ALA A 265 -7.30 14.25 27.41
CA ALA A 265 -8.46 13.70 28.11
C ALA A 265 -8.11 12.44 28.94
N TRP A 266 -7.23 11.58 28.42
CA TRP A 266 -6.77 10.39 29.15
C TRP A 266 -5.80 10.76 30.27
N LEU A 267 -4.82 11.63 29.99
CA LEU A 267 -3.86 12.12 30.97
C LEU A 267 -4.56 12.88 32.10
N ALA A 268 -5.48 13.80 31.78
CA ALA A 268 -6.26 14.53 32.77
C ALA A 268 -7.10 13.59 33.64
N SER A 269 -7.78 12.61 33.03
CA SER A 269 -8.53 11.59 33.79
C SER A 269 -7.63 10.78 34.72
N ALA A 270 -6.44 10.36 34.24
CA ALA A 270 -5.48 9.63 35.05
C ALA A 270 -4.90 10.49 36.19
N THR A 271 -4.60 11.77 35.92
CA THR A 271 -4.12 12.71 36.93
C THR A 271 -5.18 12.99 38.00
N VAL A 272 -6.44 13.18 37.61
CA VAL A 272 -7.57 13.35 38.54
C VAL A 272 -7.75 12.09 39.39
N TYR A 273 -7.66 10.91 38.78
CA TYR A 273 -7.76 9.64 39.51
C TYR A 273 -6.62 9.48 40.54
N ILE A 274 -5.37 9.72 40.14
CA ILE A 274 -4.21 9.64 41.04
C ILE A 274 -4.33 10.67 42.17
N ALA A 275 -4.76 11.89 41.88
CA ALA A 275 -4.97 12.92 42.89
C ALA A 275 -6.05 12.49 43.89
N LEU A 276 -7.17 11.95 43.43
CA LEU A 276 -8.25 11.42 44.28
C LEU A 276 -7.75 10.31 45.22
N VAL A 277 -6.98 9.36 44.69
CA VAL A 277 -6.41 8.26 45.47
C VAL A 277 -5.42 8.79 46.51
N LEU A 278 -4.54 9.74 46.13
CA LEU A 278 -3.58 10.35 47.06
C LEU A 278 -4.25 11.19 48.14
N THR A 279 -5.35 11.88 47.85
CA THR A 279 -6.11 12.64 48.86
C THR A 279 -6.89 11.74 49.82
N ALA A 280 -7.12 10.48 49.45
CA ALA A 280 -7.84 9.51 50.27
C ALA A 280 -6.92 8.67 51.18
N MET A 281 -5.60 8.79 51.04
CA MET A 281 -4.58 8.19 51.91
C MET A 281 -4.12 9.18 52.97
#